data_AF-A0A2E5NNL5-F1
#
_entry.id   AF-A0A2E5NNL5-F1
#
_cell.length_a   1.000
_cell.length_b   1.000
_cell.length_c   1.000
_cell.angle_alpha   90.00
_cell.angle_beta   90.00
_cell.angle_gamma   90.00
#
_symmetry.space_group_name_H-M   'P 1'
#
loop_
_entity.id
_entity.type
_entity.pdbx_description
1 polymer ?
#
loop_
_entity_poly.entity_id
_entity_poly.type
_entity_poly.pdbx_seq_one_letter_code
_entity_poly.pdbx_strand_id
1 'polypeptide(L)'
;MSAAGKPSKKIITGLRSSVGRAISDYSMIHDGDRIMVCVSGGKDSFTLLDVLLQLKKRAPISFDVIAVNLDQKQPGFPADILPAYFESMHVSYRIIEEDTYSVVKQVIKEGKTMCGLCSRLRRGVLYRVADELKATKIALGHHQDDIVETLFLNMFFGARLEAMPPKLLSDSGKHIVIRPLAYCQETLIAEYAQSRQFPIIPCNLCGSQENLQRKKIKAMLRTWEMEDPGRTERLFKSLQNVSPSHLADFQLFDFKTLTSRSAESH
;
A
#
# COMPACT_ATOMS: atom_id res chain seq x y z
N MET A 1 -0.22 -29.23 16.51
CA MET A 1 1.10 -28.65 16.18
C MET A 1 1.34 -28.88 14.70
N SER A 2 1.02 -27.88 13.86
CA SER A 2 1.15 -28.00 12.40
C SER A 2 2.59 -27.67 11.99
N ALA A 3 3.20 -28.53 11.17
CA ALA A 3 4.58 -28.40 10.72
C ALA A 3 4.78 -27.09 9.94
N ALA A 4 5.60 -26.19 10.49
CA ALA A 4 6.02 -24.96 9.85
C ALA A 4 6.93 -25.29 8.66
N GLY A 5 6.37 -25.30 7.45
CA GLY A 5 7.12 -25.46 6.22
C GLY A 5 7.85 -24.17 5.84
N LYS A 6 9.10 -24.29 5.37
CA LYS A 6 9.79 -23.19 4.66
C LYS A 6 8.88 -22.66 3.54
N PRO A 7 8.90 -21.35 3.24
CA PRO A 7 8.09 -20.80 2.16
C PRO A 7 8.36 -21.57 0.87
N SER A 8 7.31 -21.97 0.15
CA SER A 8 7.48 -22.58 -1.16
C SER A 8 8.31 -21.65 -2.04
N LYS A 9 9.34 -22.20 -2.69
CA LYS A 9 10.22 -21.45 -3.61
C LYS A 9 9.41 -20.68 -4.67
N LYS A 10 8.24 -21.21 -5.05
CA LYS A 10 7.29 -20.58 -5.97
C LYS A 10 6.72 -19.27 -5.42
N ILE A 11 6.32 -19.21 -4.15
CA ILE A 11 5.75 -18.02 -3.49
C ILE A 11 6.78 -16.90 -3.44
N ILE A 12 7.99 -17.21 -2.95
CA ILE A 12 9.07 -16.22 -2.82
C ILE A 12 9.41 -15.63 -4.19
N THR A 13 9.52 -16.50 -5.20
CA THR A 13 9.86 -16.09 -6.57
C THR A 13 8.73 -15.26 -7.18
N GLY A 14 7.47 -15.63 -6.94
CA GLY A 14 6.29 -14.90 -7.38
C GLY A 14 6.24 -13.49 -6.78
N LEU A 15 6.34 -13.35 -5.46
CA LEU A 15 6.36 -12.05 -4.78
C LEU A 15 7.51 -11.17 -5.26
N ARG A 16 8.73 -11.69 -5.32
CA ARG A 16 9.88 -10.92 -5.79
C ARG A 16 9.74 -10.47 -7.24
N SER A 17 9.17 -11.32 -8.10
CA SER A 17 8.89 -10.96 -9.49
C SER A 17 7.84 -9.85 -9.59
N SER A 18 6.73 -9.97 -8.86
CA SER A 18 5.69 -8.94 -8.82
C SER A 18 6.21 -7.61 -8.28
N VAL A 19 6.97 -7.63 -7.19
CA VAL A 19 7.56 -6.41 -6.60
C VAL A 19 8.61 -5.80 -7.52
N GLY A 20 9.51 -6.60 -8.10
CA GLY A 20 10.50 -6.11 -9.06
C GLY A 20 9.86 -5.47 -10.29
N ARG A 21 8.79 -6.08 -10.82
CA ARG A 21 8.03 -5.54 -11.94
C ARG A 21 7.33 -4.23 -11.57
N ALA A 22 6.69 -4.15 -10.41
CA ALA A 22 6.07 -2.91 -9.94
C ALA A 22 7.11 -1.79 -9.77
N ILE A 23 8.28 -2.10 -9.21
CA ILE A 23 9.38 -1.13 -9.09
C ILE A 23 9.83 -0.62 -10.46
N SER A 24 9.94 -1.52 -11.45
CA SER A 24 10.33 -1.18 -12.83
C SER A 24 9.26 -0.34 -13.53
N ASP A 25 8.04 -0.85 -13.65
CA ASP A 25 6.94 -0.24 -14.41
C ASP A 25 6.60 1.17 -13.92
N TYR A 26 6.70 1.40 -12.62
CA TYR A 26 6.42 2.70 -12.00
C TYR A 26 7.68 3.50 -11.65
N SER A 27 8.88 3.02 -12.01
CA SER A 27 10.16 3.66 -11.70
C SER A 27 10.26 4.09 -10.23
N MET A 28 10.02 3.16 -9.31
CA MET A 28 9.86 3.46 -7.88
C MET A 28 11.18 3.73 -7.16
N ILE A 29 12.26 3.05 -7.55
CA ILE A 29 13.56 3.05 -6.86
C ILE A 29 14.66 3.26 -7.90
N HIS A 30 15.57 4.18 -7.61
CA HIS A 30 16.75 4.50 -8.42
C HIS A 30 18.04 4.31 -7.61
N ASP A 31 19.18 4.34 -8.30
CA ASP A 31 20.48 4.34 -7.65
C ASP A 31 20.64 5.56 -6.71
N GLY A 32 21.21 5.32 -5.54
CA GLY A 32 21.36 6.31 -4.47
C GLY A 32 20.09 6.60 -3.66
N ASP A 33 18.95 5.97 -3.96
CA ASP A 33 17.73 6.23 -3.19
C ASP A 33 17.87 5.78 -1.73
N ARG A 34 17.30 6.56 -0.81
CA ARG A 34 17.11 6.18 0.59
C ARG A 34 15.63 5.96 0.85
N ILE A 35 15.27 4.71 1.09
CA ILE A 35 13.88 4.26 1.20
C ILE A 35 13.49 4.13 2.67
N MET A 36 12.54 4.95 3.11
CA MET A 36 11.87 4.81 4.38
C MET A 36 10.71 3.81 4.24
N VAL A 37 10.85 2.62 4.81
CA VAL A 37 9.80 1.58 4.77
C VAL A 37 8.94 1.69 6.03
N CYS A 38 7.65 2.02 5.87
CA CYS A 38 6.74 2.14 7.00
C CYS A 38 6.22 0.77 7.44
N VAL A 39 6.60 0.34 8.65
CA VAL A 39 6.26 -0.96 9.21
C VAL A 39 5.24 -0.79 10.33
N SER A 40 4.02 -1.27 10.09
CA SER A 40 2.91 -1.17 11.06
C SER A 40 2.83 -2.34 12.04
N GLY A 41 3.60 -3.41 11.81
CA GLY A 41 3.46 -4.69 12.52
C GLY A 41 2.46 -5.65 11.87
N GLY A 42 1.82 -5.25 10.77
CA GLY A 42 0.97 -6.13 9.96
C GLY A 42 1.75 -6.97 8.94
N LYS A 43 1.12 -8.06 8.49
CA LYS A 43 1.67 -9.02 7.51
C LYS A 43 2.23 -8.36 6.25
N ASP A 44 1.53 -7.34 5.74
CA ASP A 44 1.86 -6.68 4.48
C ASP A 44 3.11 -5.82 4.62
N SER A 45 3.23 -5.12 5.75
CA SER A 45 4.36 -4.25 6.04
C SER A 45 5.65 -5.02 6.33
N PHE A 46 5.55 -6.18 7.00
CA PHE A 46 6.69 -7.10 7.15
C PHE A 46 7.11 -7.69 5.81
N THR A 47 6.14 -8.13 5.00
CA THR A 47 6.41 -8.67 3.67
C THR A 47 7.11 -7.65 2.78
N LEU A 48 6.67 -6.40 2.78
CA LEU A 48 7.31 -5.31 2.03
C LEU A 48 8.78 -5.15 2.44
N LEU A 49 9.05 -5.01 3.74
CA LEU A 49 10.41 -4.81 4.24
C LEU A 49 11.32 -5.98 3.84
N ASP A 50 10.88 -7.21 4.11
CA ASP A 50 11.64 -8.42 3.85
C ASP A 50 11.94 -8.61 2.35
N VAL A 51 10.95 -8.37 1.48
CA VAL A 51 11.14 -8.47 0.02
C VAL A 51 12.08 -7.38 -0.51
N LEU A 52 11.97 -6.14 -0.02
CA LEU A 52 12.89 -5.06 -0.42
C LEU A 52 14.34 -5.35 -0.01
N LEU A 53 14.56 -5.86 1.20
CA LEU A 53 15.90 -6.27 1.66
C LEU A 53 16.46 -7.41 0.80
N GLN A 54 15.63 -8.36 0.38
CA GLN A 54 16.05 -9.43 -0.54
C GLN A 54 16.35 -8.95 -1.96
N LEU A 55 15.65 -7.91 -2.43
CA LEU A 55 15.91 -7.28 -3.73
C LEU A 55 17.17 -6.42 -3.67
N LYS A 56 17.40 -5.66 -2.59
CA LYS A 56 18.63 -4.88 -2.36
C LYS A 56 19.90 -5.71 -2.56
N LYS A 57 19.91 -6.95 -2.05
CA LYS A 57 21.06 -7.88 -2.17
C LYS A 57 21.39 -8.33 -3.59
N ARG A 58 20.48 -8.13 -4.56
CA ARG A 58 20.59 -8.64 -5.93
C ARG A 58 20.41 -7.56 -6.99
N ALA A 59 20.00 -6.35 -6.59
CA ALA A 59 19.74 -5.27 -7.52
C ALA A 59 21.07 -4.77 -8.12
N PRO A 60 21.06 -4.36 -9.40
CA PRO A 60 22.24 -3.74 -10.04
C PRO A 60 22.47 -2.29 -9.58
N ILE A 61 21.61 -1.77 -8.70
CA ILE A 61 21.65 -0.41 -8.16
C ILE A 61 21.84 -0.46 -6.64
N SER A 62 22.51 0.56 -6.10
CA SER A 62 22.69 0.76 -4.68
C SER A 62 21.57 1.63 -4.13
N PHE A 63 20.88 1.17 -3.09
CA PHE A 63 19.90 1.98 -2.36
C PHE A 63 19.86 1.57 -0.90
N ASP A 64 19.46 2.50 -0.03
CA ASP A 64 19.32 2.28 1.40
C ASP A 64 17.90 2.02 1.82
N VAL A 65 17.76 1.24 2.89
CA VAL A 65 16.47 0.90 3.49
C VAL A 65 16.56 1.20 4.98
N ILE A 66 15.63 2.00 5.46
CA ILE A 66 15.41 2.24 6.90
C ILE A 66 13.97 1.88 7.24
N ALA A 67 13.79 1.01 8.24
CA ALA A 67 12.48 0.65 8.74
C ALA A 67 11.98 1.74 9.70
N VAL A 68 10.73 2.19 9.53
CA VAL A 68 10.12 3.20 10.39
C VAL A 68 8.79 2.72 10.91
N ASN A 69 8.61 2.77 12.22
CA ASN A 69 7.34 2.53 12.87
C ASN A 69 6.85 3.82 13.55
N LEU A 70 5.55 4.07 13.47
CA LEU A 70 4.87 5.10 14.24
C LEU A 70 4.04 4.42 15.34
N ASP A 71 4.59 4.41 16.55
CA ASP A 71 3.89 4.02 17.77
C ASP A 71 2.96 5.17 18.17
N GLN A 72 1.67 4.94 17.97
CA GLN A 72 0.62 5.92 18.26
C GLN A 72 0.21 5.94 19.76
N LYS A 73 0.98 5.26 20.63
CA LYS A 73 0.70 5.06 22.06
C LYS A 73 -0.67 4.46 22.33
N GLN A 74 -1.04 3.49 21.50
CA GLN A 74 -2.26 2.73 21.72
C GLN A 74 -2.15 1.87 22.99
N PRO A 75 -3.22 1.82 23.82
CA PRO A 75 -3.31 0.85 24.90
C PRO A 75 -3.13 -0.60 24.41
N GLY A 76 -2.13 -1.29 24.96
CA GLY A 76 -1.85 -2.69 24.65
C GLY A 76 -1.04 -2.93 23.36
N PHE A 77 -0.47 -1.90 22.74
CA PHE A 77 0.48 -2.10 21.65
C PHE A 77 1.82 -2.65 22.20
N PRO A 78 2.31 -3.80 21.69
CA PRO A 78 3.55 -4.41 22.16
C PRO A 78 4.76 -3.71 21.52
N ALA A 79 5.29 -2.70 22.21
CA ALA A 79 6.34 -1.82 21.71
C ALA A 79 7.70 -2.53 21.47
N ASP A 80 7.91 -3.70 22.07
CA ASP A 80 9.15 -4.49 22.00
C ASP A 80 9.27 -5.35 20.73
N ILE A 81 8.13 -5.75 20.13
CA ILE A 81 8.12 -6.71 19.02
C ILE A 81 8.85 -6.19 17.78
N LEU A 82 8.59 -4.94 17.38
CA LEU A 82 9.19 -4.37 16.16
C LEU A 82 10.70 -4.10 16.32
N PRO A 83 11.18 -3.45 17.38
CA PRO A 83 12.61 -3.32 17.65
C PRO A 83 13.35 -4.67 17.63
N ALA A 84 12.85 -5.66 18.37
CA ALA A 84 13.48 -6.98 18.44
C ALA A 84 13.54 -7.65 17.05
N TYR A 85 12.49 -7.52 16.25
CA TYR A 85 12.48 -8.02 14.89
C TYR A 85 13.49 -7.30 13.99
N PHE A 86 13.56 -5.96 14.04
CA PHE A 86 14.52 -5.20 13.23
C PHE A 86 15.97 -5.51 13.59
N GLU A 87 16.27 -5.67 14.89
CA GLU A 87 17.58 -6.08 15.38
C GLU A 87 17.94 -7.48 14.89
N SER A 88 17.02 -8.44 14.95
CA SER A 88 17.26 -9.80 14.43
C SER A 88 17.60 -9.80 12.93
N MET A 89 17.04 -8.87 12.17
CA MET A 89 17.30 -8.71 10.73
C MET A 89 18.51 -7.82 10.42
N HIS A 90 19.12 -7.19 11.42
CA HIS A 90 20.19 -6.22 11.26
C HIS A 90 19.83 -5.09 10.28
N VAL A 91 18.59 -4.59 10.35
CA VAL A 91 18.13 -3.45 9.54
C VAL A 91 18.15 -2.18 10.37
N SER A 92 18.62 -1.07 9.78
CA SER A 92 18.51 0.25 10.42
C SER A 92 17.03 0.58 10.62
N TYR A 93 16.68 1.07 11.81
CA TYR A 93 15.29 1.38 12.13
C TYR A 93 15.13 2.64 12.97
N ARG A 94 13.91 3.19 12.97
CA ARG A 94 13.49 4.29 13.83
C ARG A 94 12.06 4.04 14.32
N ILE A 95 11.90 4.02 15.63
CA ILE A 95 10.58 4.05 16.28
C ILE A 95 10.24 5.51 16.60
N ILE A 96 9.07 5.96 16.15
CA ILE A 96 8.54 7.29 16.41
C ILE A 96 7.37 7.14 17.37
N GLU A 97 7.46 7.81 18.50
CA GLU A 97 6.43 7.78 19.53
C GLU A 97 5.64 9.09 19.50
N GLU A 98 4.38 9.04 19.11
CA GLU A 98 3.49 10.20 19.15
C GLU A 98 2.07 9.81 19.53
N ASP A 99 1.48 10.48 20.52
CA ASP A 99 0.08 10.27 20.89
C ASP A 99 -0.88 10.94 19.90
N THR A 100 -0.96 10.38 18.69
CA THR A 100 -2.01 10.75 17.74
C THR A 100 -3.37 10.17 18.14
N TYR A 101 -3.40 9.14 18.99
CA TYR A 101 -4.62 8.42 19.34
C TYR A 101 -5.57 9.29 20.18
N SER A 102 -5.05 9.94 21.22
CA SER A 102 -5.81 10.85 22.07
C SER A 102 -6.29 12.08 21.30
N VAL A 103 -5.48 12.62 20.40
CA VAL A 103 -5.85 13.76 19.54
C VAL A 103 -7.05 13.42 18.65
N VAL A 104 -7.04 12.26 17.99
CA VAL A 104 -8.16 11.85 17.14
C VAL A 104 -9.44 11.65 17.97
N LYS A 105 -9.35 11.06 19.18
CA LYS A 105 -10.49 10.89 20.09
C LYS A 105 -11.07 12.21 20.58
N GLN A 106 -10.24 13.21 20.86
CA GLN A 106 -10.69 14.52 21.33
C GLN A 106 -11.37 15.34 20.22
N VAL A 107 -10.88 15.23 18.98
CA VAL A 107 -11.37 16.05 17.86
C VAL A 107 -12.64 15.46 17.22
N ILE A 108 -12.81 14.15 17.25
CA ILE A 108 -13.92 13.49 16.56
C ILE A 108 -15.04 13.15 17.55
N LYS A 109 -16.20 13.78 17.34
CA LYS A 109 -17.43 13.45 18.07
C LYS A 109 -17.78 11.97 17.90
N GLU A 110 -18.32 11.37 18.95
CA GLU A 110 -18.81 10.00 18.96
C GLU A 110 -19.73 9.74 17.74
N GLY A 111 -19.48 8.66 16.99
CA GLY A 111 -20.25 8.30 15.80
C GLY A 111 -19.74 8.82 14.45
N LYS A 112 -18.67 9.64 14.40
CA LYS A 112 -18.03 10.07 13.13
C LYS A 112 -16.80 9.23 12.78
N THR A 113 -16.49 9.13 11.48
CA THR A 113 -15.41 8.29 10.96
C THR A 113 -14.03 8.79 11.38
N MET A 114 -13.34 8.00 12.21
CA MET A 114 -12.01 8.30 12.75
C MET A 114 -10.88 8.26 11.70
N CYS A 115 -11.08 7.47 10.63
CA CYS A 115 -10.01 7.08 9.71
C CYS A 115 -9.44 8.23 8.87
N GLY A 116 -10.26 9.21 8.48
CA GLY A 116 -9.82 10.33 7.62
C GLY A 116 -8.84 11.26 8.33
N LEU A 117 -9.09 11.60 9.60
CA LEU A 117 -8.17 12.41 10.40
C LEU A 117 -6.93 11.62 10.82
N CYS A 118 -7.11 10.39 11.30
CA CYS A 118 -6.00 9.51 11.67
C CYS A 118 -5.05 9.24 10.48
N SER A 119 -5.57 9.03 9.26
CA SER A 119 -4.73 8.88 8.06
C SER A 119 -3.94 10.15 7.75
N ARG A 120 -4.54 11.34 7.87
CA ARG A 120 -3.88 12.63 7.61
C ARG A 120 -2.78 12.92 8.64
N LEU A 121 -3.07 12.74 9.93
CA LEU A 121 -2.10 12.94 11.01
C LEU A 121 -0.89 12.01 10.85
N ARG A 122 -1.12 10.70 10.68
CA ARG A 122 -0.04 9.73 10.45
C ARG A 122 0.81 10.10 9.24
N ARG A 123 0.20 10.56 8.15
CA ARG A 123 0.93 10.97 6.95
C ARG A 123 1.82 12.19 7.21
N GLY A 124 1.33 13.18 7.94
CA GLY A 124 2.11 14.35 8.34
C GLY A 124 3.36 13.96 9.14
N VAL A 125 3.20 13.05 10.11
CA VAL A 125 4.32 12.53 10.90
C VAL A 125 5.33 11.79 10.03
N LEU A 126 4.86 10.90 9.16
CA LEU A 126 5.73 10.16 8.24
C LEU A 126 6.51 11.09 7.30
N TYR A 127 5.89 12.16 6.80
CA TYR A 127 6.57 13.13 5.93
C TYR A 127 7.65 13.90 6.68
N ARG A 128 7.38 14.36 7.90
CA ARG A 128 8.38 15.00 8.77
C ARG A 128 9.58 14.06 9.02
N VAL A 129 9.30 12.81 9.35
CA VAL A 129 10.34 11.80 9.62
C VAL A 129 11.14 11.47 8.35
N ALA A 130 10.48 11.44 7.19
CA ALA A 130 11.18 11.28 5.92
C ALA A 130 12.20 12.42 5.66
N ASP A 131 11.85 13.66 6.00
CA ASP A 131 12.76 14.80 5.90
C ASP A 131 13.95 14.66 6.85
N GLU A 132 13.71 14.31 8.12
CA GLU A 132 14.75 14.08 9.14
C GLU A 132 15.74 12.99 8.72
N LEU A 133 15.23 11.91 8.13
CA LEU A 133 16.02 10.79 7.66
C LEU A 133 16.66 11.03 6.28
N LYS A 134 16.33 12.14 5.62
CA LYS A 134 16.70 12.41 4.22
C LYS A 134 16.27 11.27 3.28
N ALA A 135 15.10 10.71 3.53
CA ALA A 135 14.53 9.64 2.71
C ALA A 135 13.98 10.21 1.41
N THR A 136 14.42 9.65 0.28
CA THR A 136 13.97 10.05 -1.06
C THR A 136 12.69 9.32 -1.50
N LYS A 137 12.32 8.23 -0.80
CA LYS A 137 11.12 7.43 -1.03
C LYS A 137 10.49 7.00 0.29
N ILE A 138 9.16 6.99 0.33
CA ILE A 138 8.36 6.46 1.44
C ILE A 138 7.61 5.23 0.94
N ALA A 139 7.99 4.04 1.41
CA ALA A 139 7.38 2.79 0.98
C ALA A 139 6.29 2.33 1.96
N LEU A 140 5.09 2.06 1.43
CA LEU A 140 3.92 1.59 2.19
C LEU A 140 3.50 0.20 1.73
N GLY A 141 3.09 -0.64 2.68
CA GLY A 141 2.71 -2.05 2.45
C GLY A 141 1.35 -2.25 1.76
N HIS A 142 0.85 -1.29 1.00
CA HIS A 142 -0.42 -1.43 0.28
C HIS A 142 -0.25 -2.35 -0.93
N HIS A 143 -1.17 -3.30 -1.10
CA HIS A 143 -1.11 -4.34 -2.12
C HIS A 143 -2.20 -4.19 -3.20
N GLN A 144 -2.26 -5.14 -4.16
CA GLN A 144 -3.18 -5.08 -5.30
C GLN A 144 -4.64 -4.90 -4.85
N ASP A 145 -5.08 -5.72 -3.90
CA ASP A 145 -6.45 -5.68 -3.39
C ASP A 145 -6.77 -4.34 -2.70
N ASP A 146 -5.84 -3.73 -1.95
CA ASP A 146 -6.06 -2.40 -1.34
C ASP A 146 -6.31 -1.31 -2.38
N ILE A 147 -5.62 -1.41 -3.53
CA ILE A 147 -5.75 -0.48 -4.66
C ILE A 147 -7.14 -0.63 -5.28
N VAL A 148 -7.59 -1.88 -5.51
CA VAL A 148 -8.93 -2.17 -6.05
C VAL A 148 -10.02 -1.80 -5.05
N GLU A 149 -9.86 -2.11 -3.76
CA GLU A 149 -10.78 -1.68 -2.71
C GLU A 149 -10.94 -0.15 -2.71
N THR A 150 -9.84 0.59 -2.87
CA THR A 150 -9.86 2.05 -2.92
C THR A 150 -10.59 2.57 -4.16
N LEU A 151 -10.42 1.92 -5.31
CA LEU A 151 -11.18 2.21 -6.52
C LEU A 151 -12.69 2.13 -6.27
N PHE A 152 -13.16 1.01 -5.72
CA PHE A 152 -14.60 0.82 -5.47
C PHE A 152 -15.14 1.74 -4.39
N LEU A 153 -14.36 2.04 -3.34
CA LEU A 153 -14.73 3.05 -2.35
C LEU A 153 -14.95 4.42 -3.00
N ASN A 154 -14.05 4.85 -3.88
CA ASN A 154 -14.16 6.12 -4.57
C ASN A 154 -15.30 6.13 -5.61
N MET A 155 -15.52 5.02 -6.32
CA MET A 155 -16.64 4.90 -7.26
C MET A 155 -17.98 4.98 -6.54
N PHE A 156 -18.16 4.23 -5.44
CA PHE A 156 -19.46 4.12 -4.78
C PHE A 156 -19.77 5.28 -3.83
N PHE A 157 -18.76 5.89 -3.20
CA PHE A 157 -18.97 6.91 -2.16
C PHE A 157 -18.32 8.25 -2.48
N GLY A 158 -17.37 8.30 -3.40
CA GLY A 158 -16.66 9.52 -3.80
C GLY A 158 -17.07 10.09 -5.16
N ALA A 159 -17.86 9.35 -5.94
CA ALA A 159 -18.20 9.65 -7.33
C ALA A 159 -16.96 9.92 -8.20
N ARG A 160 -15.88 9.14 -8.00
CA ARG A 160 -14.61 9.27 -8.73
C ARG A 160 -14.10 7.93 -9.23
N LEU A 161 -13.59 7.92 -10.46
CA LEU A 161 -12.81 6.80 -10.98
C LEU A 161 -11.34 6.98 -10.58
N GLU A 162 -11.04 6.74 -9.31
CA GLU A 162 -9.74 7.01 -8.71
C GLU A 162 -9.34 5.83 -7.82
N ALA A 163 -8.19 5.22 -8.09
CA ALA A 163 -7.62 4.17 -7.24
C ALA A 163 -6.45 4.73 -6.41
N MET A 164 -5.82 3.88 -5.60
CA MET A 164 -4.59 4.25 -4.91
C MET A 164 -3.39 4.11 -5.88
N PRO A 165 -2.68 5.19 -6.24
CA PRO A 165 -1.62 5.11 -7.24
C PRO A 165 -0.40 4.34 -6.72
N PRO A 166 0.23 3.45 -7.53
CA PRO A 166 1.43 2.71 -7.10
C PRO A 166 2.62 3.60 -6.73
N LYS A 167 2.73 4.78 -7.37
CA LYS A 167 3.70 5.83 -7.05
C LYS A 167 2.96 7.17 -7.02
N LEU A 168 3.17 7.96 -5.97
CA LEU A 168 2.48 9.22 -5.73
C LEU A 168 3.49 10.29 -5.35
N LEU A 169 3.43 11.44 -6.01
CA LEU A 169 4.04 12.67 -5.53
C LEU A 169 3.08 13.30 -4.51
N SER A 170 3.58 13.66 -3.33
CA SER A 170 2.77 14.35 -2.32
C SER A 170 2.25 15.68 -2.86
N ASP A 171 1.13 16.16 -2.32
CA ASP A 171 0.56 17.46 -2.71
C ASP A 171 1.52 18.64 -2.50
N SER A 172 2.47 18.49 -1.56
CA SER A 172 3.55 19.46 -1.33
C SER A 172 4.66 19.44 -2.39
N GLY A 173 4.67 18.45 -3.30
CA GLY A 173 5.72 18.23 -4.28
C GLY A 173 7.06 17.72 -3.71
N LYS A 174 7.14 17.46 -2.39
CA LYS A 174 8.40 17.14 -1.71
C LYS A 174 8.67 15.64 -1.55
N HIS A 175 7.63 14.83 -1.38
CA HIS A 175 7.76 13.44 -0.98
C HIS A 175 7.22 12.51 -2.06
N ILE A 176 7.95 11.43 -2.33
CA ILE A 176 7.49 10.36 -3.23
C ILE A 176 7.08 9.17 -2.38
N VAL A 177 5.81 8.79 -2.45
CA VAL A 177 5.26 7.58 -1.82
C VAL A 177 5.20 6.46 -2.85
N ILE A 178 5.72 5.29 -2.52
CA ILE A 178 5.74 4.10 -3.37
C ILE A 178 5.02 2.92 -2.71
N ARG A 179 4.43 2.05 -3.52
CA ARG A 179 3.71 0.84 -3.09
C ARG A 179 4.22 -0.37 -3.86
N PRO A 180 5.41 -0.90 -3.49
CA PRO A 180 6.04 -1.97 -4.27
C PRO A 180 5.21 -3.27 -4.33
N LEU A 181 4.26 -3.46 -3.41
CA LEU A 181 3.32 -4.60 -3.42
C LEU A 181 2.12 -4.42 -4.36
N ALA A 182 2.09 -3.39 -5.22
CA ALA A 182 0.95 -3.09 -6.10
C ALA A 182 0.49 -4.24 -7.00
N TYR A 183 1.38 -5.19 -7.34
CA TYR A 183 1.08 -6.38 -8.14
C TYR A 183 0.96 -7.67 -7.30
N CYS A 184 0.95 -7.56 -5.97
CA CYS A 184 0.87 -8.70 -5.06
C CYS A 184 -0.56 -8.86 -4.55
N GLN A 185 -1.10 -10.06 -4.63
CA GLN A 185 -2.40 -10.41 -4.04
C GLN A 185 -2.28 -10.58 -2.52
N GLU A 186 -3.32 -10.22 -1.78
CA GLU A 186 -3.37 -10.37 -0.31
C GLU A 186 -3.13 -11.83 0.12
N THR A 187 -3.67 -12.79 -0.62
CA THR A 187 -3.54 -14.24 -0.36
C THR A 187 -2.08 -14.69 -0.39
N LEU A 188 -1.32 -14.26 -1.39
CA LEU A 188 0.10 -14.57 -1.55
C LEU A 188 0.93 -13.94 -0.43
N ILE A 189 0.59 -12.71 -0.02
CA ILE A 189 1.23 -12.03 1.10
C ILE A 189 0.94 -12.76 2.42
N ALA A 190 -0.29 -13.20 2.63
CA ALA A 190 -0.68 -13.94 3.83
C ALA A 190 0.05 -15.29 3.94
N GLU A 191 0.09 -16.06 2.85
CA GLU A 191 0.81 -17.34 2.79
C GLU A 191 2.32 -17.13 3.04
N TYR A 192 2.89 -16.08 2.44
CA TYR A 192 4.28 -15.73 2.66
C TYR A 192 4.55 -15.36 4.12
N ALA A 193 3.74 -14.48 4.70
CA ALA A 193 3.89 -14.05 6.09
C ALA A 193 3.79 -15.22 7.08
N GLN A 194 2.87 -16.16 6.85
CA GLN A 194 2.73 -17.39 7.64
C GLN A 194 4.00 -18.24 7.56
N SER A 195 4.53 -18.45 6.34
CA SER A 195 5.74 -19.26 6.13
C SER A 195 7.02 -18.62 6.66
N ARG A 196 7.07 -17.28 6.73
CA ARG A 196 8.17 -16.52 7.35
C ARG A 196 8.02 -16.39 8.86
N GLN A 197 6.87 -16.78 9.42
CA GLN A 197 6.55 -16.67 10.84
C GLN A 197 6.78 -15.26 11.38
N PHE A 198 6.33 -14.25 10.63
CA PHE A 198 6.46 -12.87 11.08
C PHE A 198 5.74 -12.68 12.43
N PRO A 199 6.32 -11.90 13.37
CA PRO A 199 5.68 -11.60 14.65
C PRO A 199 4.59 -10.55 14.44
N ILE A 200 3.48 -10.98 13.83
CA ILE A 200 2.36 -10.09 13.47
C ILE A 200 1.74 -9.51 14.74
N ILE A 201 1.67 -8.19 14.80
CA ILE A 201 1.01 -7.46 15.88
C ILE A 201 -0.48 -7.36 15.55
N PRO A 202 -1.40 -7.91 16.37
CA PRO A 202 -2.82 -7.77 16.15
C PRO A 202 -3.22 -6.30 16.28
N CYS A 203 -3.77 -5.73 15.20
CA CYS A 203 -4.22 -4.34 15.21
C CYS A 203 -5.60 -4.25 15.87
N ASN A 204 -5.62 -3.93 17.16
CA ASN A 204 -6.86 -3.67 17.91
C ASN A 204 -7.30 -2.20 17.85
N LEU A 205 -6.51 -1.31 17.22
CA LEU A 205 -6.69 0.15 17.22
C LEU A 205 -8.05 0.57 16.65
N CYS A 206 -8.50 -0.13 15.61
CA CYS A 206 -9.69 0.18 14.84
C CYS A 206 -10.82 -0.83 15.07
N GLY A 207 -10.78 -1.57 16.19
CA GLY A 207 -11.66 -2.68 16.54
C GLY A 207 -13.17 -2.38 16.57
N SER A 208 -13.60 -1.11 16.48
CA SER A 208 -15.02 -0.73 16.42
C SER A 208 -15.44 0.06 15.16
N GLN A 209 -14.50 0.45 14.29
CA GLN A 209 -14.79 1.26 13.09
C GLN A 209 -13.77 1.06 11.94
N GLU A 210 -13.32 -0.17 11.67
CA GLU A 210 -12.92 -0.46 10.28
C GLU A 210 -14.14 -0.11 9.40
N ASN A 211 -14.01 1.01 8.69
CA ASN A 211 -15.07 1.73 8.00
C ASN A 211 -16.06 0.72 7.40
N LEU A 212 -17.33 0.73 7.83
CA LEU A 212 -18.34 -0.26 7.42
C LEU A 212 -18.35 -0.43 5.89
N GLN A 213 -18.08 0.66 5.17
CA GLN A 213 -17.88 0.69 3.73
C GLN A 213 -16.72 -0.19 3.25
N ARG A 214 -15.51 -0.06 3.80
CA ARG A 214 -14.34 -0.86 3.39
C ARG A 214 -14.57 -2.35 3.66
N LYS A 215 -15.15 -2.69 4.81
CA LYS A 215 -15.55 -4.09 5.10
C LYS A 215 -16.53 -4.63 4.07
N LYS A 216 -17.55 -3.84 3.70
CA LYS A 216 -18.52 -4.21 2.65
C LYS A 216 -17.86 -4.40 1.29
N ILE A 217 -16.98 -3.48 0.87
CA ILE A 217 -16.23 -3.60 -0.38
C ILE A 217 -15.34 -4.85 -0.38
N LYS A 218 -14.58 -5.07 0.70
CA LYS A 218 -13.71 -6.23 0.82
C LYS A 218 -14.49 -7.55 0.77
N ALA A 219 -15.65 -7.62 1.44
CA ALA A 219 -16.54 -8.77 1.36
C ALA A 219 -17.05 -9.00 -0.07
N MET A 220 -17.50 -7.94 -0.76
CA MET A 220 -17.95 -8.00 -2.15
C MET A 220 -16.84 -8.53 -3.09
N LEU A 221 -15.63 -7.97 -3.01
CA LEU A 221 -14.50 -8.39 -3.84
C LEU A 221 -14.12 -9.86 -3.56
N ARG A 222 -14.17 -10.30 -2.31
CA ARG A 222 -13.93 -11.71 -1.96
C ARG A 222 -14.98 -12.64 -2.56
N THR A 223 -16.26 -12.28 -2.50
CA THR A 223 -17.33 -13.06 -3.14
C THR A 223 -17.08 -13.18 -4.64
N TRP A 224 -16.78 -12.07 -5.29
CA TRP A 224 -16.47 -12.02 -6.71
C TRP A 224 -15.23 -12.83 -7.11
N GLU A 225 -14.20 -12.84 -6.28
CA GLU A 225 -13.00 -13.66 -6.50
C GLU A 225 -13.28 -15.16 -6.36
N MET A 226 -14.20 -15.55 -5.46
CA MET A 226 -14.63 -16.95 -5.32
C MET A 226 -15.49 -17.43 -6.49
N GLU A 227 -16.37 -16.56 -7.00
CA GLU A 227 -17.21 -16.85 -8.16
C GLU A 227 -16.39 -16.95 -9.45
N ASP A 228 -15.34 -16.13 -9.58
CA ASP A 228 -14.55 -16.00 -10.79
C ASP A 228 -13.09 -15.65 -10.46
N PRO A 229 -12.22 -16.66 -10.26
CA PRO A 229 -10.83 -16.47 -9.90
C PRO A 229 -10.05 -15.58 -10.90
N GLY A 230 -9.23 -14.68 -10.36
CA GLY A 230 -8.47 -13.69 -11.10
C GLY A 230 -9.25 -12.41 -11.42
N ARG A 231 -10.48 -12.26 -10.94
CA ARG A 231 -11.30 -11.06 -11.19
C ARG A 231 -10.69 -9.81 -10.57
N THR A 232 -10.13 -9.88 -9.36
CA THR A 232 -9.44 -8.75 -8.72
C THR A 232 -8.21 -8.32 -9.53
N GLU A 233 -7.46 -9.28 -10.09
CA GLU A 233 -6.34 -8.98 -10.98
C GLU A 233 -6.80 -8.30 -12.27
N ARG A 234 -7.90 -8.77 -12.88
CA ARG A 234 -8.49 -8.14 -14.08
C ARG A 234 -8.99 -6.71 -13.79
N LEU A 235 -9.60 -6.50 -12.63
CA LEU A 235 -10.01 -5.16 -12.16
C LEU A 235 -8.81 -4.25 -11.93
N PHE A 236 -7.70 -4.76 -11.38
CA PHE A 236 -6.47 -3.98 -11.28
C PHE A 236 -5.91 -3.65 -12.67
N LYS A 237 -5.87 -4.61 -13.60
CA LYS A 237 -5.40 -4.38 -14.98
C LYS A 237 -6.23 -3.34 -15.73
N SER A 238 -7.53 -3.18 -15.46
CA SER A 238 -8.33 -2.15 -16.11
C SER A 238 -7.86 -0.73 -15.75
N LEU A 239 -7.24 -0.54 -14.57
CA LEU A 239 -6.60 0.73 -14.19
C LEU A 239 -5.40 1.09 -15.07
N GLN A 240 -4.79 0.09 -15.72
CA GLN A 240 -3.66 0.27 -16.62
C GLN A 240 -4.09 0.35 -18.10
N ASN A 241 -5.35 0.02 -18.40
CA ASN A 241 -5.88 -0.08 -19.76
C ASN A 241 -7.10 0.84 -19.91
N VAL A 242 -6.83 2.15 -19.91
CA VAL A 242 -7.87 3.18 -19.91
C VAL A 242 -8.12 3.71 -21.32
N SER A 243 -9.39 3.84 -21.71
CA SER A 243 -9.82 4.48 -22.96
C SER A 243 -10.53 5.79 -22.65
N PRO A 244 -9.86 6.97 -22.71
CA PRO A 244 -10.47 8.25 -22.37
C PRO A 244 -11.77 8.55 -23.12
N SER A 245 -11.84 8.17 -24.40
CA SER A 245 -13.05 8.31 -25.25
C SER A 245 -14.28 7.57 -24.74
N HIS A 246 -14.11 6.60 -23.83
CA HIS A 246 -15.19 5.80 -23.25
C HIS A 246 -15.47 6.19 -21.79
N LEU A 247 -14.79 7.20 -21.24
CA LEU A 247 -14.87 7.56 -19.82
C LEU A 247 -15.68 8.83 -19.51
N ALA A 248 -16.58 9.26 -20.40
CA ALA A 248 -17.50 10.41 -20.22
C ALA A 248 -16.88 11.75 -19.74
N ASP A 249 -15.56 11.82 -19.62
CA ASP A 249 -14.81 12.97 -19.14
C ASP A 249 -14.43 13.84 -20.33
N PHE A 250 -15.18 14.93 -20.51
CA PHE A 250 -14.99 15.88 -21.60
C PHE A 250 -13.75 16.78 -21.44
N GLN A 251 -13.05 16.70 -20.29
CA GLN A 251 -11.77 17.38 -20.09
C GLN A 251 -10.61 16.49 -20.55
N LEU A 252 -10.72 15.17 -20.34
CA LEU A 252 -9.73 14.20 -20.81
C LEU A 252 -9.91 13.78 -22.27
N PHE A 253 -11.14 13.83 -22.80
CA PHE A 253 -11.42 13.53 -24.20
C PHE A 253 -12.33 14.59 -24.82
N ASP A 254 -11.91 15.16 -25.95
CA ASP A 254 -12.67 16.21 -26.63
C ASP A 254 -13.84 15.62 -27.44
N PHE A 255 -14.98 15.45 -26.77
CA PHE A 255 -16.22 15.01 -27.43
C PHE A 255 -16.81 16.07 -28.36
N LYS A 256 -16.47 17.36 -28.21
CA LYS A 256 -17.09 18.45 -28.99
C LYS A 256 -16.59 18.47 -30.43
N THR A 257 -15.35 18.10 -30.67
CA THR A 257 -14.76 18.05 -32.01
C THR A 257 -14.93 16.69 -32.70
N LEU A 258 -15.52 15.70 -32.01
CA LEU A 258 -15.74 14.37 -32.54
C LEU A 258 -16.81 14.41 -33.64
N THR A 259 -16.38 14.27 -34.89
CA THR A 259 -17.24 14.27 -36.08
C THR A 259 -16.98 13.03 -36.93
N SER A 260 -17.99 12.59 -37.70
CA SER A 260 -17.81 11.50 -38.66
C SER A 260 -16.91 11.96 -39.81
N ARG A 261 -15.87 11.18 -40.12
CA ARG A 261 -15.13 11.37 -41.38
C ARG A 261 -16.03 10.93 -42.54
N SER A 262 -16.72 11.87 -43.16
CA SER A 262 -17.41 11.64 -44.42
C SER A 262 -17.12 12.81 -45.39
N ALA A 263 -16.52 12.42 -46.51
CA ALA A 263 -16.32 13.15 -47.77
C ALA A 263 -15.04 14.00 -47.96
N GLU A 264 -13.88 13.34 -48.05
CA GLU A 264 -12.86 13.69 -49.04
C GLU A 264 -12.46 12.41 -49.80
N SER A 265 -13.34 11.98 -50.70
CA SER A 265 -12.97 11.13 -51.82
C SER A 265 -12.53 12.05 -52.96
N HIS A 266 -11.24 11.98 -53.30
CA HIS A 266 -10.70 12.53 -54.55
C HIS A 266 -11.42 11.99 -55.78
#